data_AF-A0AAV2Q9C7-F1
#
_entry.id   AF-A0AAV2Q9C7-F1
#
_cell.length_a   1.000
_cell.length_b   1.000
_cell.length_c   1.000
_cell.angle_alpha   90.00
_cell.angle_beta   90.00
_cell.angle_gamma   90.00
#
_symmetry.space_group_name_H-M   'P 1'
#
loop_
_entity.id
_entity.type
_entity.pdbx_description
1 polymer ?
#
loop_
_entity_poly.entity_id
_entity_poly.type
_entity_poly.pdbx_seq_one_letter_code
_entity_poly.pdbx_strand_id
1 'polypeptide(L)'
;MNYNEIYTLTKIEIKNKVKKWDTQKWREELEKRTSTHIYRIFKTEIKEEQCYDNRLESIILFQARANTLELNKRKRYKQEDPKCELCGYKEENLIHFLIECKELEESRNKELIKKNVKMRIKNLWQERYF
;
A
#
# COMPACT_ATOMS: atom_id res chain seq x y z
N MET A 1 -25.24 -16.99 5.23
CA MET A 1 -26.51 -16.25 5.36
C MET A 1 -27.60 -17.20 4.92
N ASN A 2 -28.51 -17.57 5.83
CA ASN A 2 -29.62 -18.44 5.48
C ASN A 2 -30.69 -17.61 4.73
N TYR A 3 -31.35 -18.18 3.72
CA TYR A 3 -32.34 -17.48 2.88
C TYR A 3 -33.49 -16.91 3.73
N ASN A 4 -33.86 -17.61 4.81
CA ASN A 4 -34.94 -17.20 5.71
C ASN A 4 -34.60 -15.94 6.53
N GLU A 5 -33.32 -15.66 6.79
CA GLU A 5 -32.90 -14.45 7.51
C GLU A 5 -33.05 -13.19 6.64
N ILE A 6 -33.16 -13.31 5.32
CA ILE A 6 -33.24 -12.15 4.42
C ILE A 6 -34.62 -11.47 4.58
N TYR A 7 -35.67 -12.25 4.80
CA TYR A 7 -37.05 -11.75 4.90
C TYR A 7 -37.34 -10.99 6.19
N THR A 8 -36.51 -11.13 7.22
CA THR A 8 -36.68 -10.47 8.51
C THR A 8 -35.82 -9.22 8.69
N LEU A 9 -34.88 -8.98 7.77
CA LEU A 9 -33.93 -7.88 7.85
C LEU A 9 -34.40 -6.67 7.04
N THR A 10 -34.13 -5.50 7.58
CA THR A 10 -34.26 -4.24 6.84
C THR A 10 -33.21 -4.17 5.73
N LYS A 11 -33.48 -3.34 4.73
CA LYS A 11 -32.54 -3.03 3.63
C LYS A 11 -31.16 -2.58 4.15
N ILE A 12 -31.12 -1.85 5.26
CA ILE A 12 -29.88 -1.34 5.87
C ILE A 12 -29.07 -2.50 6.46
N GLU A 13 -29.72 -3.41 7.18
CA GLU A 13 -29.07 -4.57 7.77
C GLU A 13 -28.54 -5.53 6.71
N ILE A 14 -29.29 -5.75 5.63
CA ILE A 14 -28.84 -6.54 4.48
C ILE A 14 -27.56 -5.91 3.88
N LYS A 15 -27.58 -4.60 3.60
CA LYS A 15 -26.39 -3.89 3.09
C LYS A 15 -25.18 -4.03 4.02
N ASN A 16 -25.38 -3.91 5.32
CA ASN A 16 -24.31 -4.04 6.30
C ASN A 16 -23.76 -5.48 6.36
N LYS A 17 -24.62 -6.50 6.28
CA LYS A 17 -24.18 -7.91 6.20
C LYS A 17 -23.37 -8.16 4.94
N VAL A 18 -23.83 -7.69 3.78
CA VAL A 18 -23.11 -7.81 2.50
C VAL A 18 -21.74 -7.12 2.57
N LYS A 19 -21.70 -5.85 3.01
CA LYS A 19 -20.44 -5.10 3.13
C LYS A 19 -19.43 -5.80 4.06
N LYS A 20 -19.90 -6.37 5.18
CA LYS A 20 -19.05 -7.15 6.09
C LYS A 20 -18.48 -8.39 5.41
N TRP A 21 -19.33 -9.14 4.71
CA TRP A 21 -18.92 -10.33 3.96
C TRP A 21 -17.89 -10.00 2.87
N ASP A 22 -18.14 -8.95 2.06
CA ASP A 22 -17.20 -8.47 1.03
C ASP A 22 -15.87 -8.05 1.63
N THR A 23 -15.90 -7.27 2.72
CA THR A 23 -14.68 -6.82 3.41
C THR A 23 -13.87 -7.99 3.96
N GLN A 24 -14.54 -9.00 4.53
CA GLN A 24 -13.88 -10.20 5.02
C GLN A 24 -13.25 -11.00 3.87
N LYS A 25 -14.01 -11.25 2.80
CA LYS A 25 -13.51 -11.97 1.62
C LYS A 25 -12.32 -11.27 0.97
N TRP A 26 -12.40 -9.96 0.82
CA TRP A 26 -11.29 -9.15 0.32
C TRP A 26 -10.04 -9.27 1.20
N ARG A 27 -10.19 -9.24 2.53
CA ARG A 27 -9.07 -9.42 3.46
C ARG A 27 -8.45 -10.82 3.36
N GLU A 28 -9.29 -11.86 3.29
CA GLU A 28 -8.85 -13.25 3.09
C GLU A 28 -8.02 -13.41 1.81
N GLU A 29 -8.45 -12.79 0.71
CA GLU A 29 -7.72 -12.82 -0.58
C GLU A 29 -6.44 -11.99 -0.55
N LEU A 30 -6.40 -10.87 0.17
CA LEU A 30 -5.19 -10.08 0.35
C LEU A 30 -4.13 -10.80 1.18
N GLU A 31 -4.50 -11.57 2.19
CA GLU A 31 -3.55 -12.33 3.01
C GLU A 31 -2.78 -13.37 2.18
N LYS A 32 -3.43 -13.96 1.18
CA LYS A 32 -2.80 -14.92 0.25
C LYS A 32 -1.74 -14.28 -0.67
N ARG A 33 -1.75 -12.96 -0.85
CA ARG A 33 -0.86 -12.25 -1.78
C ARG A 33 0.35 -11.65 -1.04
N THR A 34 1.50 -12.31 -1.16
CA THR A 34 2.76 -11.85 -0.53
C THR A 34 3.31 -10.57 -1.16
N SER A 35 3.09 -10.37 -2.46
CA SER A 35 3.58 -9.19 -3.19
C SER A 35 2.91 -7.88 -2.76
N THR A 36 1.70 -7.92 -2.22
CA THR A 36 0.91 -6.74 -1.81
C THR A 36 0.98 -6.47 -0.31
N HIS A 37 2.03 -6.93 0.39
CA HIS A 37 2.14 -6.80 1.84
C HIS A 37 2.02 -5.33 2.33
N ILE A 38 2.62 -4.36 1.63
CA ILE A 38 2.51 -2.93 1.97
C ILE A 38 1.05 -2.48 1.91
N TYR A 39 0.38 -2.77 0.79
CA TYR A 39 -1.03 -2.44 0.61
C TYR A 39 -1.89 -3.04 1.73
N ARG A 40 -1.65 -4.30 2.08
CA ARG A 40 -2.40 -5.03 3.10
C ARG A 40 -2.23 -4.45 4.50
N ILE A 41 -1.03 -4.00 4.85
CA ILE A 41 -0.75 -3.37 6.14
C ILE A 41 -1.49 -2.04 6.28
N PHE A 42 -1.55 -1.23 5.21
CA PHE A 42 -2.06 0.14 5.30
C PHE A 42 -3.50 0.34 4.80
N LYS A 43 -4.04 -0.55 3.95
CA LYS A 43 -5.43 -0.49 3.49
C LYS A 43 -6.31 -1.33 4.42
N THR A 44 -6.98 -0.67 5.36
CA THR A 44 -7.78 -1.33 6.40
C THR A 44 -9.18 -1.72 5.94
N GLU A 45 -9.73 -1.01 4.95
CA GLU A 45 -11.09 -1.19 4.42
C GLU A 45 -11.18 -0.96 2.89
N ILE A 46 -12.18 -1.60 2.28
CA ILE A 46 -12.58 -1.35 0.88
C ILE A 46 -13.27 0.02 0.83
N LYS A 47 -12.50 1.03 0.44
CA LYS A 47 -12.97 2.40 0.32
C LYS A 47 -12.12 3.16 -0.70
N GLU A 48 -12.74 4.11 -1.38
CA GLU A 48 -12.03 5.07 -2.21
C GLU A 48 -11.18 6.04 -1.36
N GLU A 49 -9.93 6.22 -1.75
CA GLU A 49 -9.03 7.17 -1.13
C GLU A 49 -9.13 8.50 -1.88
N GLN A 50 -9.27 9.61 -1.15
CA GLN A 50 -9.45 10.95 -1.75
C GLN A 50 -8.13 11.60 -2.20
N CYS A 51 -7.01 10.90 -2.04
CA CYS A 51 -5.68 11.41 -2.38
C CYS A 51 -5.24 11.09 -3.81
N TYR A 52 -6.06 10.37 -4.58
CA TYR A 52 -5.77 10.04 -5.96
C TYR A 52 -6.63 10.89 -6.88
N ASP A 53 -6.02 11.41 -7.92
CA ASP A 53 -6.67 11.92 -9.11
C ASP A 53 -6.27 11.10 -10.34
N ASN A 54 -6.78 11.46 -11.51
CA ASN A 54 -6.45 10.76 -12.77
C ASN A 54 -5.17 11.29 -13.43
N ARG A 55 -4.30 12.00 -12.70
CA ARG A 55 -2.99 12.43 -13.23
C ARG A 55 -1.94 11.36 -13.02
N LEU A 56 -0.83 11.50 -13.74
CA LEU A 56 0.29 10.55 -13.72
C LEU A 56 0.86 10.36 -12.30
N GLU A 57 0.94 11.43 -11.51
CA GLU A 57 1.49 11.40 -10.16
C GLU A 57 0.66 10.52 -9.23
N SER A 58 -0.66 10.55 -9.39
CA SER A 58 -1.59 9.71 -8.62
C SER A 58 -1.51 8.24 -9.01
N ILE A 59 -1.28 7.95 -10.29
CA ILE A 59 -1.01 6.58 -10.78
C ILE A 59 0.27 6.04 -10.12
N ILE A 60 1.35 6.82 -10.15
CA ILE A 60 2.63 6.45 -9.53
C ILE A 60 2.47 6.27 -8.02
N LEU A 61 1.77 7.19 -7.35
CA LEU A 61 1.50 7.10 -5.91
C LEU A 61 0.71 5.84 -5.55
N PHE A 62 -0.32 5.51 -6.31
CA PHE A 62 -1.10 4.29 -6.13
C PHE A 62 -0.20 3.06 -6.29
N GLN A 63 0.59 3.00 -7.36
CA GLN A 63 1.49 1.89 -7.62
C GLN A 63 2.54 1.71 -6.50
N ALA A 64 3.07 2.81 -5.97
CA ALA A 64 3.96 2.79 -4.81
C ALA A 64 3.26 2.24 -3.55
N ARG A 65 2.07 2.75 -3.21
CA ARG A 65 1.28 2.28 -2.05
C ARG A 65 0.84 0.83 -2.19
N ALA A 66 0.58 0.37 -3.41
CA ALA A 66 0.18 -0.99 -3.71
C ALA A 66 1.36 -1.98 -3.80
N ASN A 67 2.61 -1.49 -3.75
CA ASN A 67 3.83 -2.24 -4.07
C ASN A 67 3.79 -2.85 -5.50
N THR A 68 3.12 -2.18 -6.42
CA THR A 68 2.96 -2.59 -7.82
C THR A 68 3.78 -1.77 -8.80
N LEU A 69 4.52 -0.75 -8.34
CA LEU A 69 5.45 0.02 -9.17
C LEU A 69 6.46 -0.89 -9.86
N GLU A 70 6.71 -0.63 -11.14
CA GLU A 70 7.65 -1.39 -11.96
C GLU A 70 9.07 -0.89 -11.68
N LEU A 71 9.77 -1.60 -10.79
CA LEU A 71 11.14 -1.32 -10.38
C LEU A 71 12.05 -2.51 -10.71
N ASN A 72 13.35 -2.26 -10.84
CA ASN A 72 14.31 -3.29 -11.27
C ASN A 72 14.44 -4.49 -10.33
N LYS A 73 13.97 -4.43 -9.07
CA LYS A 73 13.82 -5.63 -8.21
C LYS A 73 13.11 -6.80 -8.90
N ARG A 74 12.20 -6.52 -9.84
CA ARG A 74 11.46 -7.57 -10.57
C ARG A 74 12.30 -8.28 -11.63
N LYS A 75 13.36 -7.63 -12.13
CA LYS A 75 14.31 -8.21 -13.10
C LYS A 75 15.02 -9.45 -12.55
N ARG A 76 15.11 -9.59 -11.22
CA ARG A 76 15.62 -10.79 -10.57
C ARG A 76 14.89 -12.07 -10.98
N TYR A 77 13.60 -12.00 -11.32
CA TYR A 77 12.81 -13.16 -11.77
C TYR A 77 13.13 -13.57 -13.21
N LYS A 78 13.75 -12.67 -13.99
CA LYS A 78 14.21 -12.88 -15.37
C LYS A 78 15.72 -13.13 -15.47
N GLN A 79 16.42 -13.27 -14.33
CA GLN A 79 17.88 -13.40 -14.25
C GLN A 79 18.63 -12.18 -14.84
N GLU A 80 18.01 -11.02 -14.83
CA GLU A 80 18.59 -9.74 -15.26
C GLU A 80 19.13 -8.95 -14.05
N ASP A 81 20.02 -7.97 -14.29
CA ASP A 81 20.61 -7.13 -13.23
C ASP A 81 19.52 -6.27 -12.55
N PRO A 82 19.25 -6.46 -11.24
CA PRO A 82 18.20 -5.73 -10.55
C PRO A 82 18.66 -4.37 -10.00
N LYS A 83 19.89 -3.94 -10.30
CA LYS A 83 20.42 -2.64 -9.85
C LYS A 83 19.62 -1.47 -10.40
N CYS A 84 19.61 -0.39 -9.63
CA CYS A 84 19.07 0.89 -10.10
C CYS A 84 19.88 1.42 -11.28
N GLU A 85 19.21 1.71 -12.38
CA GLU A 85 19.83 2.25 -13.59
C GLU A 85 20.35 3.68 -13.41
N LEU A 86 19.80 4.42 -12.44
CA LEU A 86 20.24 5.78 -12.13
C LEU A 86 21.57 5.76 -11.37
N CYS A 87 21.62 5.06 -10.23
CA CYS A 87 22.77 5.14 -9.32
C CYS A 87 23.76 3.97 -9.42
N GLY A 88 23.36 2.84 -10.03
CA GLY A 88 24.18 1.64 -10.21
C GLY A 88 24.56 0.88 -8.93
N TYR A 89 24.12 1.30 -7.75
CA TYR A 89 24.68 0.81 -6.48
C TYR A 89 23.91 -0.37 -5.85
N LYS A 90 22.60 -0.22 -5.64
CA LYS A 90 21.75 -1.23 -4.98
C LYS A 90 20.66 -1.74 -5.91
N GLU A 91 20.07 -2.89 -5.54
CA GLU A 91 18.79 -3.34 -6.10
C GLU A 91 17.74 -2.22 -5.99
N GLU A 92 17.08 -1.92 -7.10
CA GLU A 92 16.01 -0.94 -7.13
C GLU A 92 14.71 -1.54 -6.59
N ASN A 93 14.54 -1.41 -5.29
CA ASN A 93 13.28 -1.67 -4.61
C ASN A 93 12.60 -0.35 -4.21
N LEU A 94 11.38 -0.44 -3.69
CA LEU A 94 10.58 0.75 -3.36
C LEU A 94 11.28 1.68 -2.35
N ILE A 95 12.02 1.13 -1.37
CA ILE A 95 12.76 1.90 -0.38
C ILE A 95 13.92 2.63 -1.04
N HIS A 96 14.66 1.93 -1.91
CA HIS A 96 15.75 2.53 -2.67
C HIS A 96 15.25 3.69 -3.54
N PHE A 97 14.18 3.47 -4.30
CA PHE A 97 13.57 4.49 -5.16
C PHE A 97 13.12 5.72 -4.35
N LEU A 98 12.33 5.52 -3.29
CA LEU A 98 11.73 6.62 -2.54
C LEU A 98 12.70 7.37 -1.63
N ILE A 99 13.69 6.69 -1.02
CA ILE A 99 14.45 7.23 0.11
C ILE A 99 15.97 7.15 -0.09
N GLU A 100 16.51 6.10 -0.70
CA GLU A 100 17.97 5.86 -0.67
C GLU A 100 18.73 6.27 -1.93
N CYS A 101 18.08 6.31 -3.10
CA CYS A 101 18.76 6.60 -4.37
C CYS A 101 19.37 8.01 -4.36
N LYS A 102 20.70 8.10 -4.49
CA LYS A 102 21.44 9.37 -4.43
C LYS A 102 21.11 10.31 -5.60
N GLU A 103 20.86 9.76 -6.78
CA GLU A 103 20.54 10.55 -7.98
C GLU A 103 19.16 11.21 -7.89
N LEU A 104 18.25 10.68 -7.05
CA LEU A 104 16.93 11.25 -6.82
C LEU A 104 16.91 12.23 -5.64
N GLU A 105 18.02 12.39 -4.92
CA GLU A 105 18.07 13.15 -3.67
C GLU A 105 17.74 14.64 -3.83
N GLU A 106 18.12 15.23 -4.98
CA GLU A 106 17.82 16.63 -5.30
C GLU A 106 16.34 16.86 -5.61
N SER A 107 15.68 15.86 -6.20
CA SER A 107 14.25 15.91 -6.53
C SER A 107 13.33 15.65 -5.33
N ARG A 108 13.88 15.14 -4.21
CA ARG A 108 13.11 14.83 -3.01
C ARG A 108 12.83 16.07 -2.18
N ASN A 109 11.58 16.24 -1.79
CA ASN A 109 11.22 17.21 -0.76
C ASN A 109 11.62 16.69 0.63
N LYS A 110 12.79 17.14 1.12
CA LYS A 110 13.36 16.70 2.41
C LYS A 110 12.52 17.10 3.62
N GLU A 111 11.73 18.16 3.52
CA GLU A 111 10.85 18.60 4.62
C GLU A 111 9.70 17.61 4.83
N LEU A 112 9.09 17.14 3.74
CA LEU A 112 8.05 16.11 3.78
C LEU A 112 8.58 14.81 4.37
N ILE A 113 9.79 14.38 4.01
CA ILE A 113 10.40 13.16 4.56
C ILE A 113 10.66 13.32 6.07
N LYS A 114 11.27 14.44 6.50
CA LYS A 114 11.57 14.71 7.91
C LYS A 114 10.31 14.78 8.79
N LYS A 115 9.22 15.36 8.28
CA LYS A 115 7.93 15.46 9.01
C LYS A 115 7.32 14.08 9.28
N ASN A 116 7.41 13.16 8.32
CA ASN A 116 6.79 11.84 8.41
C ASN A 116 7.63 10.81 9.22
N VAL A 117 8.96 10.97 9.29
CA VAL A 117 9.80 10.14 10.16
C VAL A 117 9.52 10.42 11.65
N LYS A 118 9.29 11.69 12.02
CA LYS A 118 8.98 12.08 13.42
C LYS A 118 7.61 11.55 13.89
N MET A 119 6.60 11.50 13.01
CA MET A 119 5.27 10.97 13.37
C MET A 119 5.28 9.47 13.64
N ARG A 120 6.07 8.70 12.87
CA ARG A 120 6.17 7.24 13.03
C ARG A 120 6.84 6.83 14.35
N ILE A 121 7.84 7.59 14.80
CA ILE A 121 8.46 7.36 16.11
C ILE A 121 7.43 7.62 17.22
N LYS A 122 6.72 8.75 17.19
CA LYS A 122 5.75 9.12 18.24
C LYS A 122 4.60 8.10 18.40
N ASN A 123 4.11 7.52 17.30
CA ASN A 123 3.04 6.51 17.34
C ASN A 123 3.55 5.12 17.79
N LEU A 124 4.77 4.72 17.41
CA LEU A 124 5.37 3.45 17.86
C LEU A 124 5.67 3.42 19.37
N TRP A 125 5.92 4.57 20.00
CA TRP A 125 6.06 4.67 21.46
C TRP A 125 4.72 4.67 22.21
N GLN A 126 3.59 4.97 21.55
CA GLN A 126 2.26 4.92 22.17
C GLN A 126 1.64 3.52 22.10
N GLU A 127 1.90 2.76 21.03
CA GLU A 127 1.43 1.37 20.85
C GLU A 127 2.21 0.33 21.69
N ARG A 128 3.27 0.73 22.39
CA ARG A 128 4.10 -0.17 23.22
C ARG A 128 3.84 -0.04 24.73
N TYR A 129 2.94 0.87 25.12
CA TYR A 129 2.56 1.12 26.52
C TYR A 129 1.03 1.09 26.76
N PHE A 130 0.26 0.51 25.85
CA PHE A 130 -1.15 0.15 26.04
C PHE A 130 -1.43 -1.24 25.48
#